data_AF-A0ABD5DH99-F1
#
_entry.id   AF-A0ABD5DH99-F1
#
_cell.length_a   1.000
_cell.length_b   1.000
_cell.length_c   1.000
_cell.angle_alpha   90.00
_cell.angle_beta   90.00
_cell.angle_gamma   90.00
#
_symmetry.space_group_name_H-M   'P 1'
#
loop_
_entity.id
_entity.type
_entity.pdbx_description
1 polymer ?
#
loop_
_entity_poly.entity_id
_entity_poly.type
_entity_poly.pdbx_seq_one_letter_code
_entity_poly.pdbx_strand_id
1 'polypeptide(L)' 'MAEALGLALANQRLRSALLEKALFDSLTGLRNRHHLDEALHSQMALAVHTHTPLSCLMIDIDHFKTINDRYGHEAGAVS' A
#
# COMPACT_ATOMS: atom_id res chain seq x y z
N MET A 1 24.49 24.61 -15.38
CA MET A 1 24.75 23.27 -14.79
C MET A 1 23.98 23.04 -13.49
N ALA A 2 23.95 24.01 -12.56
CA ALA A 2 23.18 23.90 -11.31
C ALA A 2 21.65 23.77 -11.49
N GLU A 3 21.07 24.48 -12.45
CA GLU A 3 19.62 24.44 -12.75
C GLU A 3 19.13 23.06 -13.21
N ALA A 4 19.88 22.42 -14.11
CA ALA A 4 19.57 21.08 -14.61
C ALA A 4 19.61 20.02 -13.51
N LEU A 5 20.55 20.16 -12.56
CA LEU A 5 20.66 19.28 -11.40
C LEU A 5 19.47 19.48 -10.44
N GLY A 6 19.06 20.73 -10.21
CA GLY A 6 17.88 21.06 -9.40
C GLY A 6 16.59 20.45 -9.95
N LEU A 7 16.39 20.55 -11.27
CA LEU A 7 15.22 19.94 -11.93
C LEU A 7 15.23 18.41 -11.84
N ALA A 8 16.39 17.78 -12.05
CA ALA A 8 16.52 16.33 -11.94
C ALA A 8 16.17 15.83 -10.53
N LEU A 9 16.62 16.54 -9.49
CA LEU A 9 16.31 16.21 -8.10
C LEU A 9 14.83 16.39 -7.77
N ALA A 10 14.21 17.48 -8.25
CA ALA A 10 12.78 17.71 -8.08
C ALA A 10 11.94 16.61 -8.75
N ASN A 11 12.30 16.21 -9.97
CA ASN A 11 11.66 15.11 -10.68
C ASN A 11 11.80 13.77 -9.95
N GLN A 12 12.97 13.48 -9.38
CA GLN A 12 13.17 12.27 -8.57
C GLN A 12 12.25 12.26 -7.35
N ARG A 13 12.18 13.37 -6.60
CA ARG A 13 11.28 13.49 -5.44
C ARG A 13 9.82 13.30 -5.82
N LEU A 14 9.38 13.91 -6.93
CA LEU A 14 8.01 13.77 -7.39
C LEU A 14 7.71 12.32 -7.78
N ARG A 15 8.63 11.65 -8.49
CA ARG A 15 8.49 10.23 -8.81
C ARG A 15 8.43 9.35 -7.57
N SER A 16 9.30 9.59 -6.58
CA SER A 16 9.25 8.85 -5.31
C SER A 16 7.92 9.03 -4.59
N ALA A 17 7.41 10.25 -4.49
CA ALA A 17 6.12 10.52 -3.86
C ALA A 17 4.95 9.88 -4.63
N LEU A 18 5.01 9.86 -5.97
CA LEU A 18 4.03 9.17 -6.79
C LEU A 18 4.07 7.65 -6.58
N LEU A 19 5.26 7.05 -6.52
CA LEU A 19 5.43 5.63 -6.25
C LEU A 19 4.95 5.26 -4.84
N GLU A 20 5.22 6.11 -3.85
CA GLU A 20 4.75 5.92 -2.49
C GLU A 20 3.22 5.86 -2.44
N LYS A 21 2.53 6.85 -3.02
CA LYS A 21 1.07 6.87 -3.11
C LYS A 21 0.49 5.74 -3.96
N ALA A 22 1.19 5.36 -5.03
CA ALA A 22 0.72 4.31 -5.93
C ALA A 22 0.81 2.91 -5.30
N LEU A 23 1.72 2.70 -4.35
CA LEU A 23 2.00 1.37 -3.80
C LEU A 23 1.61 1.19 -2.34
N PHE A 24 1.44 2.27 -1.57
CA PHE A 24 1.19 2.20 -0.15
C PHE A 24 -0.14 2.85 0.24
N ASP A 25 -0.78 2.27 1.24
CA ASP A 25 -1.92 2.85 1.93
C ASP A 25 -1.43 3.95 2.87
N SER A 26 -1.98 5.15 2.74
CA SER A 26 -1.49 6.32 3.48
C SER A 26 -1.79 6.28 4.96
N LEU A 27 -2.76 5.46 5.39
CA LEU A 27 -3.15 5.34 6.79
C LEU A 27 -2.23 4.37 7.55
N THR A 28 -1.92 3.23 6.93
CA THR A 28 -1.20 2.14 7.60
C THR A 28 0.27 2.04 7.19
N GLY A 29 0.68 2.68 6.10
CA GLY A 29 2.00 2.50 5.49
C GLY A 29 2.23 1.11 4.89
N LEU A 30 1.21 0.24 4.90
CA LEU A 30 1.25 -1.07 4.26
C LEU A 30 1.06 -0.94 2.76
N ARG A 31 1.39 -2.01 2.01
CA ARG A 31 1.06 -2.07 0.59
C ARG A 31 -0.45 -1.94 0.40
N ASN A 32 -0.86 -1.10 -0.55
CA ASN A 32 -2.27 -0.90 -0.81
C ASN A 32 -2.89 -2.12 -1.53
N ARG A 33 -4.22 -2.08 -1.66
CA ARG A 33 -5.00 -3.15 -2.31
C ARG A 33 -4.56 -3.41 -3.76
N HIS A 34 -4.25 -2.36 -4.51
CA HIS A 34 -3.83 -2.50 -5.90
C HIS A 34 -2.53 -3.30 -6.01
N HIS A 35 -1.54 -3.01 -5.16
CA HIS A 35 -0.31 -3.79 -5.09
C HIS A 35 -0.56 -5.24 -4.65
N LEU A 36 -1.47 -5.47 -3.70
CA LEU A 36 -1.86 -6.82 -3.30
C LEU A 36 -2.44 -7.62 -4.48
N ASP A 37 -3.32 -7.02 -5.27
CA ASP A 37 -3.93 -7.68 -6.43
C ASP A 37 -2.86 -8.09 -7.47
N GLU A 38 -1.92 -7.20 -7.78
CA GLU A 38 -0.81 -7.52 -8.70
C GLU A 38 0.11 -8.62 -8.16
N ALA A 39 0.45 -8.54 -6.86
CA ALA A 39 1.29 -9.53 -6.20
C ALA A 39 0.61 -10.90 -6.16
N LEU A 40 -0.70 -10.97 -5.86
CA LEU A 40 -1.46 -12.22 -5.85
C LEU A 40 -1.47 -12.90 -7.22
N HIS A 41 -1.73 -12.16 -8.30
CA HIS A 41 -1.67 -12.72 -9.67
C HIS A 41 -0.28 -13.32 -9.97
N SER A 42 0.77 -12.60 -9.59
CA SER A 42 2.15 -13.02 -9.82
C SER A 42 2.49 -14.29 -9.01
N GLN A 43 2.10 -14.32 -7.73
CA GLN A 43 2.35 -15.46 -6.84
C GLN A 43 1.51 -16.69 -7.21
N MET A 44 0.27 -16.50 -7.68
CA MET A 44 -0.56 -17.59 -8.18
C MET A 44 0.06 -18.24 -9.43
N ALA A 45 0.52 -17.42 -10.40
CA ALA A 45 1.20 -17.93 -11.58
C ALA A 45 2.47 -18.72 -11.22
N LEU A 46 3.25 -18.20 -10.26
CA LEU A 46 4.44 -18.88 -9.75
C LEU A 46 4.08 -20.23 -9.10
N ALA A 47 3.12 -20.23 -8.18
CA ALA A 47 2.68 -21.43 -7.45
C ALA A 47 2.18 -22.54 -8.38
N VAL A 48 1.45 -22.19 -9.43
CA VAL A 48 1.03 -23.12 -10.49
C VAL A 48 2.25 -23.71 -11.20
N HIS A 49 3.22 -22.87 -11.56
CA HIS A 49 4.42 -23.31 -12.28
C HIS A 49 5.32 -24.20 -11.43
N THR A 50 5.49 -23.88 -10.14
CA THR A 50 6.39 -24.58 -9.22
C THR A 50 5.74 -25.73 -8.48
N HIS A 51 4.43 -25.96 -8.67
CA HIS A 51 3.64 -26.94 -7.94
C HIS A 51 3.75 -26.79 -6.40
N THR A 52 3.86 -25.55 -5.93
CA THR A 52 3.94 -25.25 -4.49
C THR A 52 2.63 -24.66 -3.98
N PRO A 53 2.18 -25.03 -2.77
CA PRO A 53 0.96 -24.45 -2.19
C PRO A 53 1.12 -22.95 -1.92
N LEU A 54 0.06 -22.19 -2.19
CA LEU A 54 -0.06 -20.76 -1.84
C LEU A 54 -1.16 -20.60 -0.79
N SER A 55 -0.97 -19.70 0.17
CA SER A 55 -1.96 -19.37 1.20
C SER A 55 -2.10 -17.85 1.32
N CYS A 56 -3.30 -17.39 1.68
CA CYS A 56 -3.61 -15.97 1.90
C CYS A 56 -4.38 -15.83 3.21
N LEU A 57 -4.11 -14.76 3.95
CA LEU A 57 -4.81 -14.40 5.18
C LEU A 57 -5.51 -13.06 4.97
N MET A 58 -6.81 -13.03 5.25
CA MET A 58 -7.62 -11.81 5.26
C MET A 58 -7.96 -11.49 6.71
N ILE A 59 -7.67 -10.26 7.13
CA ILE A 59 -7.86 -9.77 8.50
C ILE A 59 -8.81 -8.58 8.43
N ASP A 60 -9.80 -8.55 9.32
CA ASP A 60 -10.72 -7.43 9.49
C ASP A 60 -10.78 -7.04 10.97
N ILE A 61 -11.10 -5.77 11.26
CA ILE A 61 -11.24 -5.27 12.64
C ILE A 61 -12.71 -5.32 13.04
N ASP A 62 -13.03 -6.23 13.95
CA ASP A 62 -14.38 -6.35 14.50
C ASP A 62 -14.85 -5.04 15.15
N HIS A 63 -16.12 -4.68 14.92
CA HIS A 63 -16.76 -3.50 15.50
C HIS A 63 -16.05 -2.15 15.22
N PHE A 64 -15.26 -2.04 14.14
CA PHE A 64 -14.56 -0.80 13.79
C PHE A 64 -15.47 0.43 13.69
N LYS A 65 -16.70 0.25 13.18
CA LYS A 65 -17.72 1.32 13.18
C LYS A 65 -18.06 1.83 14.58
N THR A 66 -18.20 0.94 15.56
CA THR A 66 -18.50 1.31 16.95
C THR A 66 -17.35 2.12 17.57
N ILE A 67 -16.10 1.81 17.22
CA ILE A 67 -14.93 2.58 17.65
C ILE A 67 -15.01 4.01 17.08
N ASN A 68 -15.22 4.14 15.77
CA ASN A 68 -15.35 5.44 15.11
C ASN A 68 -16.55 6.25 15.63
N ASP A 69 -17.69 5.60 15.86
CA ASP A 69 -18.89 6.25 16.37
C ASP A 69 -18.71 6.72 17.83
N ARG A 70 -17.88 6.04 18.63
CA ARG A 70 -17.65 6.35 20.05
C ARG A 70 -16.55 7.39 20.28
N TYR A 71 -15.50 7.38 19.47
CA TYR A 71 -14.30 8.20 19.69
C TYR A 71 -14.07 9.25 18.59
N GLY A 72 -14.95 9.31 17.58
CA GLY A 72 -14.80 10.17 16.41
C GLY A 72 -14.09 9.45 15.25
N HIS A 73 -14.35 9.89 14.02
CA HIS A 73 -13.85 9.22 12.80
C HIS A 73 -12.32 9.13 12.71
N GLU A 74 -11.57 10.04 13.34
CA GLU A 74 -10.12 9.99 13.36
C GLU A 74 -9.56 8.99 14.38
N ALA A 75 -10.38 8.48 15.31
CA ALA A 75 -9.89 7.60 16.36
C ALA A 75 -9.53 6.19 15.87
N GLY A 76 -10.21 5.70 14.83
CA GLY A 76 -9.85 4.43 14.19
C GLY A 76 -8.65 4.54 13.25
N ALA A 77 -8.25 5.77 12.92
CA ALA A 77 -7.19 6.10 11.99
C ALA A 77 -6.07 6.83 12.76
N VAL A 78 -5.29 6.10 13.56
CA VAL A 78 -4.16 6.70 14.30
C VAL A 78 -3.26 7.44 13.29
N SER A 79 -3.12 8.76 13.48
CA SER A 79 -2.23 9.63 12.67
C SER A 79 -0.77 9.22 12.74
#